data_AF-A0A1T5CK02-F1
#
_entry.id   AF-A0A1T5CK02-F1
#
_cell.length_a   1.000
_cell.length_b   1.000
_cell.length_c   1.000
_cell.angle_alpha   90.00
_cell.angle_beta   90.00
_cell.angle_gamma   90.00
#
_symmetry.space_group_name_H-M   'P 1'
#
loop_
_entity.id
_entity.type
_entity.pdbx_description
1 polymer ?
#
loop_
_entity_poly.entity_id
_entity_poly.type
_entity_poly.pdbx_seq_one_letter_code
_entity_poly.pdbx_strand_id
1 'polypeptide(L)'
;MLLTSIERIHMLSDEFTSISDERLTMYIEDASLEVSSLPVPEIYQERLARYLAAHLAILSVSKDQTVIREKVDIIERQYSAPNKNIGLLASKWGQEYQRILDELEEQIKPKKSINLMVL
;
A
#
# COMPACT_ATOMS: atom_id res chain seq x y z
N MET A 1 16.71 9.94 1.47
CA MET A 1 15.95 11.17 1.24
C MET A 1 14.48 10.81 1.35
N LEU A 2 13.66 11.63 2.00
CA LEU A 2 12.22 11.39 2.01
C LEU A 2 11.65 11.71 0.65
N LEU A 3 10.88 10.78 0.08
CA LEU A 3 10.29 10.94 -1.25
C LEU A 3 8.96 11.72 -1.19
N THR A 4 8.26 11.71 -0.05
CA THR A 4 6.98 12.42 0.16
C THR A 4 6.96 13.15 1.50
N SER A 5 5.83 13.78 1.86
CA SER A 5 5.67 14.56 3.10
C SER A 5 4.36 14.26 3.83
N ILE A 6 4.29 14.61 5.11
CA ILE A 6 3.11 14.43 5.97
C ILE A 6 1.90 15.16 5.38
N GLU A 7 2.08 16.38 4.88
CA GLU A 7 1.00 17.17 4.27
C GLU A 7 0.41 16.45 3.06
N ARG A 8 1.26 15.81 2.24
CA ARG A 8 0.79 15.06 1.05
C ARG A 8 0.02 13.81 1.43
N ILE A 9 0.35 13.18 2.56
CA ILE A 9 -0.43 12.06 3.11
C ILE A 9 -1.77 12.55 3.63
N HIS A 10 -1.83 13.65 4.39
CA HIS A 10 -3.11 14.21 4.84
C HIS A 10 -4.01 14.65 3.68
N MET A 11 -3.45 15.14 2.58
CA MET A 11 -4.20 15.46 1.37
C MET A 11 -4.87 14.24 0.71
N LEU A 12 -4.43 13.01 1.02
CA LEU A 12 -5.07 11.81 0.48
C LEU A 12 -6.44 11.58 1.11
N SER A 13 -6.57 11.73 2.43
CA SER A 13 -7.83 11.51 3.15
C SER A 13 -7.75 11.94 4.62
N ASP A 14 -8.88 12.36 5.18
CA ASP A 14 -9.00 12.72 6.61
C ASP A 14 -8.72 11.56 7.57
N GLU A 15 -8.74 10.31 7.12
CA GLU A 15 -8.46 9.13 7.96
C GLU A 15 -7.04 9.15 8.58
N PHE A 16 -6.09 9.85 7.95
CA PHE A 16 -4.73 9.99 8.45
C PHE A 16 -4.61 10.98 9.61
N THR A 17 -5.60 11.85 9.85
CA THR A 17 -5.58 12.83 10.96
C THR A 17 -5.55 12.18 12.34
N SER A 18 -5.94 10.91 12.43
CA SER A 18 -5.93 10.13 13.67
C SER A 18 -4.58 9.48 13.99
N ILE A 19 -3.61 9.58 13.07
CA ILE A 19 -2.27 8.99 13.19
C ILE A 19 -1.29 10.13 13.48
N SER A 20 -0.42 9.94 14.46
CA SER A 20 0.53 10.98 14.84
C SER A 20 1.58 11.24 13.76
N ASP A 21 2.08 12.47 13.71
CA ASP A 21 3.09 12.91 12.76
C ASP A 21 4.37 12.07 12.83
N GLU A 22 4.77 11.63 14.03
CA GLU A 22 5.95 10.76 14.20
C GLU A 22 5.73 9.40 13.54
N ARG A 23 4.54 8.82 13.69
CA ARG A 23 4.20 7.54 13.06
C ARG A 23 4.09 7.70 11.54
N LEU A 24 3.46 8.77 11.06
CA LEU A 24 3.41 9.06 9.63
C LEU A 24 4.81 9.26 9.05
N THR A 25 5.69 9.96 9.76
CA THR A 25 7.11 10.13 9.36
C THR A 25 7.79 8.77 9.22
N MET A 26 7.64 7.88 10.19
CA MET A 26 8.20 6.52 10.13
C MET A 26 7.71 5.75 8.90
N TYR A 27 6.40 5.78 8.60
CA TYR A 27 5.87 5.11 7.41
C TYR A 27 6.34 5.76 6.10
N ILE A 28 6.55 7.08 6.09
CA ILE A 28 7.13 7.78 4.95
C ILE A 28 8.59 7.38 4.74
N GLU A 29 9.37 7.23 5.81
CA GLU A 29 10.76 6.75 5.76
C GLU A 29 10.84 5.35 5.16
N ASP A 30 10.05 4.41 5.70
CA ASP A 30 9.99 3.03 5.23
C ASP A 30 9.60 2.96 3.75
N ALA A 31 8.52 3.65 3.38
CA ALA A 31 8.05 3.70 1.99
C ALA A 31 9.05 4.38 1.06
N SER A 32 9.75 5.41 1.53
CA SER A 32 10.76 6.11 0.74
C SER A 32 11.96 5.20 0.48
N LEU A 33 12.39 4.42 1.48
CA LEU A 33 13.47 3.46 1.35
C LEU A 33 13.12 2.36 0.35
N GLU A 34 11.92 1.78 0.48
CA GLU A 34 11.44 0.72 -0.41
C GLU A 34 11.36 1.22 -1.86
N VAL A 35 10.70 2.35 -2.11
CA VAL A 35 10.53 2.88 -3.47
C VAL A 35 11.82 3.38 -4.08
N SER A 36 12.76 3.90 -3.29
CA SER A 36 14.09 4.30 -3.80
C SER A 36 14.90 3.11 -4.32
N SER A 37 14.58 1.88 -3.89
CA SER A 37 15.24 0.67 -4.38
C SER A 37 14.63 0.11 -5.67
N LEU A 38 13.47 0.61 -6.09
CA LEU A 38 12.77 0.11 -7.26
C LEU A 38 13.35 0.69 -8.56
N PRO A 39 13.42 -0.12 -9.64
CA PRO A 39 13.86 0.35 -10.95
C PRO A 39 12.73 1.10 -11.68
N VAL A 40 12.17 2.12 -11.04
CA VAL A 40 11.06 2.94 -11.58
C VAL A 40 11.52 4.36 -11.89
N PRO A 41 10.93 5.05 -12.89
CA PRO A 41 11.30 6.41 -13.20
C PRO A 41 11.01 7.36 -12.02
N GLU A 42 11.91 8.33 -11.79
CA GLU A 42 11.86 9.25 -10.64
C GLU A 42 10.52 9.99 -10.52
N ILE A 43 9.88 10.31 -11.65
CA ILE A 43 8.56 10.96 -11.68
C ILE A 43 7.45 10.16 -10.97
N TYR A 44 7.61 8.84 -10.82
CA TYR A 44 6.65 7.99 -10.11
C TYR A 44 7.03 7.74 -8.65
N GLN A 45 8.28 7.98 -8.26
CA GLN A 45 8.80 7.61 -6.95
C GLN A 45 8.03 8.29 -5.81
N GLU A 46 7.76 9.59 -5.92
CA GLU A 46 6.99 10.28 -4.88
C GLU A 46 5.57 9.72 -4.76
N ARG A 47 4.89 9.46 -5.89
CA ARG A 47 3.51 8.97 -5.89
C ARG A 47 3.43 7.55 -5.32
N LEU A 48 4.38 6.68 -5.68
CA LEU A 48 4.50 5.34 -5.14
C LEU A 48 4.79 5.38 -3.62
N ALA A 49 5.76 6.18 -3.19
CA ALA A 49 6.09 6.32 -1.78
C ALA A 49 4.89 6.84 -0.97
N ARG A 50 4.12 7.78 -1.52
CA ARG A 50 2.93 8.32 -0.88
C ARG A 50 1.85 7.26 -0.66
N TYR A 51 1.53 6.46 -1.68
CA TYR A 51 0.51 5.42 -1.55
C TYR A 51 0.97 4.25 -0.68
N LEU A 52 2.26 3.91 -0.72
CA LEU A 52 2.82 2.88 0.16
C LEU A 52 2.81 3.33 1.62
N ALA A 53 3.25 4.56 1.92
CA ALA A 53 3.19 5.12 3.27
C ALA A 53 1.74 5.16 3.80
N ALA A 54 0.79 5.59 2.97
CA ALA A 54 -0.63 5.56 3.27
C ALA A 54 -1.16 4.14 3.55
N HIS A 55 -0.71 3.14 2.78
CA HIS A 55 -1.06 1.74 2.99
C HIS A 55 -0.56 1.25 4.36
N LEU A 56 0.72 1.47 4.66
CA LEU A 56 1.35 1.09 5.93
C LEU A 56 0.65 1.76 7.12
N ALA A 57 0.35 3.05 7.00
CA ALA A 57 -0.35 3.82 8.01
C ALA A 57 -1.74 3.23 8.30
N ILE A 58 -2.54 2.91 7.28
CA ILE A 58 -3.87 2.29 7.44
C ILE A 58 -3.78 0.90 8.05
N LEU A 59 -2.83 0.08 7.64
CA LEU A 59 -2.65 -1.25 8.21
C LEU A 59 -2.35 -1.19 9.71
N SER A 60 -1.68 -0.14 10.17
CA SER A 60 -1.31 0.04 11.58
C SER A 60 -2.47 0.40 12.50
N VAL A 61 -3.56 0.95 11.96
CA VAL A 61 -4.79 1.32 12.71
C VAL A 61 -5.97 0.41 12.42
N SER A 62 -5.87 -0.42 11.37
CA SER A 62 -6.87 -1.43 11.04
C SER A 62 -6.91 -2.49 12.13
N LYS A 63 -7.91 -2.39 13.01
CA LYS A 63 -8.22 -3.31 14.13
C LYS A 63 -8.42 -4.78 13.70
N ASP A 64 -8.41 -5.02 12.41
CA ASP A 64 -8.48 -6.32 11.77
C ASP A 64 -7.18 -7.12 11.80
N GLN A 65 -6.09 -6.58 12.34
CA GLN A 65 -5.00 -7.39 12.91
C GLN A 65 -5.51 -8.02 14.21
N THR A 66 -6.33 -9.05 14.02
CA THR A 66 -6.90 -9.96 15.00
C THR A 66 -6.01 -10.11 16.23
N VAL A 67 -6.51 -9.68 17.39
CA VAL A 67 -6.10 -10.23 18.69
C VAL A 67 -6.21 -11.75 18.57
N ILE A 68 -5.08 -12.44 18.46
CA ILE A 68 -5.04 -13.89 18.19
C ILE A 68 -5.44 -14.67 19.45
N ARG A 69 -5.29 -14.10 20.65
CA ARG A 69 -5.71 -14.67 21.93
C ARG A 69 -5.94 -13.59 22.99
N GLU A 70 -7.16 -13.56 23.55
CA GLU A 70 -7.39 -13.07 24.91
C GLU A 70 -8.09 -14.21 25.65
N LYS A 71 -7.40 -14.84 26.61
CA LYS A 71 -7.94 -15.98 27.35
C LYS A 71 -8.76 -15.44 28.52
N VAL A 72 -10.08 -15.36 28.37
CA VAL A 72 -11.02 -15.15 29.49
C VAL A 72 -11.74 -16.46 29.77
N ASP A 73 -11.02 -17.31 30.49
CA ASP A 73 -11.41 -18.50 31.25
C ASP A 73 -12.32 -19.58 30.59
N ILE A 74 -13.50 -19.29 30.02
CA ILE A 74 -14.49 -20.35 29.67
C ILE A 74 -15.35 -20.14 28.39
N ILE A 75 -15.07 -19.15 27.53
CA ILE A 75 -15.88 -18.93 26.30
C ILE A 75 -15.00 -19.02 25.04
N GLU A 76 -15.13 -20.12 24.29
CA GLU A 76 -14.64 -20.21 22.91
C GLU A 76 -15.73 -19.78 21.93
N ARG A 77 -15.42 -18.80 21.08
CA ARG A 77 -16.23 -18.46 19.91
C ARG A 77 -15.41 -18.74 18.66
N GLN A 78 -15.85 -19.70 17.88
CA GLN A 78 -15.28 -20.01 16.56
C GLN A 78 -16.00 -19.17 15.51
N TYR A 79 -15.28 -18.23 14.89
CA TYR A 79 -15.77 -17.49 13.73
C TYR A 79 -15.03 -17.96 12.48
N SER A 80 -15.78 -18.25 11.43
CA SER A 80 -15.29 -18.55 10.09
C SER A 80 -14.51 -17.35 9.53
N ALA A 81 -13.24 -17.55 9.18
CA ALA A 81 -12.40 -16.52 8.58
C ALA A 81 -12.86 -16.26 7.12
N PRO A 82 -13.40 -15.07 6.79
CA PRO A 82 -13.59 -14.72 5.39
C PRO A 82 -12.22 -14.30 4.83
N ASN A 83 -11.94 -14.65 3.59
CA ASN A 83 -10.76 -14.23 2.81
C ASN A 83 -10.48 -12.72 3.00
N LYS A 84 -9.66 -12.36 4.00
CA LYS A 84 -9.19 -10.98 4.17
C LYS A 84 -8.18 -10.74 3.06
N ASN A 85 -8.38 -9.69 2.27
CA ASN A 85 -7.37 -9.23 1.33
C ASN A 85 -6.04 -9.02 2.10
N ILE A 86 -5.06 -9.90 1.89
CA ILE A 86 -3.74 -9.85 2.53
C ILE A 86 -2.79 -9.01 1.67
N GLY A 87 -1.87 -8.29 2.30
CA GLY A 87 -0.86 -7.49 1.60
C GLY A 87 -1.44 -6.23 0.96
N LEU A 88 -0.95 -5.85 -0.23
CA LEU A 88 -1.29 -4.58 -0.89
C LEU A 88 -2.79 -4.41 -1.15
N LEU A 89 -3.55 -5.49 -1.30
CA LEU A 89 -5.00 -5.42 -1.55
C LEU A 89 -5.81 -5.07 -0.29
N ALA A 90 -5.18 -5.07 0.89
CA ALA A 90 -5.82 -4.80 2.17
C ALA A 90 -6.31 -3.35 2.34
N SER A 91 -5.83 -2.42 1.52
CA SER A 91 -6.34 -1.04 1.51
C SER A 91 -6.41 -0.47 0.10
N LYS A 92 -7.29 0.52 -0.10
CA LYS A 92 -7.40 1.26 -1.37
C LYS A 92 -6.06 1.89 -1.80
N TRP A 93 -5.22 2.24 -0.83
CA TRP A 93 -3.90 2.83 -1.08
C TRP A 93 -2.89 1.81 -1.60
N GLY A 94 -2.89 0.59 -1.04
CA GLY A 94 -2.05 -0.49 -1.57
C GLY A 94 -2.51 -0.96 -2.95
N GLN A 95 -3.82 -0.92 -3.23
CA GLN A 95 -4.37 -1.17 -4.56
C GLN A 95 -3.91 -0.11 -5.58
N GLU A 96 -3.91 1.18 -5.22
CA GLU A 96 -3.37 2.23 -6.10
C GLU A 96 -1.87 2.12 -6.31
N TYR A 97 -1.12 1.76 -5.26
CA TYR A 97 0.31 1.45 -5.40
C TYR A 97 0.54 0.32 -6.42
N GLN A 98 -0.19 -0.79 -6.29
CA GLN A 98 -0.11 -1.91 -7.22
C GLN A 98 -0.50 -1.50 -8.65
N ARG A 99 -1.58 -0.74 -8.82
CA ARG A 99 -2.03 -0.25 -10.15
C ARG A 99 -0.93 0.51 -10.87
N ILE A 100 -0.21 1.38 -10.16
CA ILE A 100 0.90 2.15 -10.75
C ILE A 100 2.05 1.25 -11.16
N LEU A 101 2.42 0.27 -10.34
CA LEU A 101 3.48 -0.69 -10.69
C LEU A 101 3.11 -1.52 -11.92
N ASP A 102 1.86 -1.99 -12.01
CA ASP A 102 1.37 -2.76 -13.15
C ASP A 102 1.41 -1.92 -14.43
N GLU A 103 0.95 -0.65 -14.37
CA GLU A 103 1.02 0.28 -15.50
C GLU A 103 2.46 0.53 -15.98
N LEU A 104 3.41 0.62 -15.06
CA LEU A 104 4.83 0.77 -15.39
C LEU A 104 5.39 -0.50 -16.02
N GLU A 105 5.04 -1.66 -15.49
CA GLU A 105 5.48 -2.93 -16.05
C GLU A 105 4.96 -3.14 -17.49
N GLU A 106 3.70 -2.78 -17.76
CA GLU A 106 3.11 -2.83 -19.09
C GLU A 106 3.79 -1.89 -20.09
N GLN A 107 4.23 -0.71 -19.65
CA GLN A 107 4.95 0.24 -20.51
C GLN A 107 6.36 -0.24 -20.87
N ILE A 108 6.99 -1.02 -19.98
CA ILE A 108 8.34 -1.56 -20.17
C ILE A 108 8.30 -2.84 -21.03
N LYS A 109 7.22 -3.63 -20.96
CA LYS A 109 7.06 -4.82 -21.79
C LYS A 109 6.94 -4.43 -23.27
N PRO A 110 7.73 -5.02 -24.18
CA PRO A 110 7.59 -4.76 -25.60
C PRO A 110 6.18 -5.18 -26.04
N LYS A 111 5.39 -4.24 -26.59
CA LYS A 111 4.08 -4.56 -27.17
C LYS A 111 4.26 -5.68 -28.18
N LYS A 112 3.69 -6.85 -27.89
CA LYS A 112 3.69 -7.99 -28.80
C LYS A 112 3.00 -7.52 -30.09
N SER A 113 3.76 -7.35 -31.17
CA SER A 113 3.20 -7.03 -32.48
C SER A 113 2.33 -8.19 -32.92
N ILE A 114 1.01 -8.02 -32.87
CA ILE A 114 0.09 -8.96 -33.47
C ILE A 114 0.22 -8.76 -34.98
N ASN A 115 0.98 -9.64 -35.65
CA ASN A 115 0.98 -9.73 -37.10
C ASN A 115 -0.40 -10.22 -37.54
N LEU A 116 -1.30 -9.27 -37.84
CA LEU A 116 -2.54 -9.53 -38.57
C LEU A 116 -2.19 -9.77 -40.04
N MET A 117 -1.69 -10.97 -40.35
CA MET A 117 -1.66 -11.44 -41.73
C MET A 117 -3.06 -11.99 -42.02
N VAL A 118 -3.88 -11.19 -42.71
CA VAL A 118 -5.15 -11.65 -43.27
C VAL A 118 -4.82 -12.50 -44.49
N LEU A 119 -5.20 -13.78 -44.45
CA LEU A 119 -5.16 -14.73 -45.56
C LEU A 119 -6.37 -14.52 -46.48
#